data_AF-A0AAV7ZI89-F1
#
_entry.id   AF-A0AAV7ZI89-F1
#
_cell.length_a   1.000
_cell.length_b   1.000
_cell.length_c   1.000
_cell.angle_alpha   90.00
_cell.angle_beta   90.00
_cell.angle_gamma   90.00
#
_symmetry.space_group_name_H-M   'P 1'
#
loop_
_entity.id
_entity.type
_entity.pdbx_description
1 polymer ?
#
loop_
_entity_poly.entity_id
_entity_poly.type
_entity_poly.pdbx_seq_one_letter_code
_entity_poly.pdbx_strand_id
1 'polypeptide(L)'
;MSESQSNAENFFSDLSDETSQSQSSVNYSSYSSVNTTQSTTENTTNQSNFDKVVDLLNNTSELIKDIDTKIQKEANNNIKEISRILVTVKNEILQKTKQLKKDKGDLKQKSKKKVALLKKKVRKHKNEKQEIVKLKEELFKENNRLRKKLKDYLSEDDVVNIATDLTKNWINHINVQKIQNTLKNSQENQLIKEESIHLQWFFNKRHQFETVLFHNKGKNIIKADTPKSIGGHGSAPTPIEMITYSIGAQFTQTFVYLCSLRNLSIDGCYVESIVQTNMKRILGIEENEPLVTMVKVTLAVQTKSNQEKINEIFEQAKKICPALNFIRGTINCKSKTAHKKSGRLHQRKEKNKHILNNIYLKNVKKYHHKVKKQGIRAELKSSVVHGSWECDNALKAGQFKAIISYSKRETEIWEVDSLQDFGGTYNAPTISQLFLSGIGSCYLSQIALAASMNNVRLDELSLDCSLDVDYSKYLSKEINIESNELLKTFDNLAFNVKLASTASEKVLKLVDKQAANKCLGIYMANNSVPLSITLKINEKLDEKYLLESKKESCDIM
;
A
#
# COMPACT_ATOMS: atom_id res chain seq x y z
N MET A 1 14.29 -48.92 28.01
CA MET A 1 14.88 -47.58 28.24
C MET A 1 13.78 -46.57 27.93
N SER A 2 12.79 -46.46 28.82
CA SER A 2 12.72 -45.58 30.01
C SER A 2 12.38 -44.14 29.58
N GLU A 3 11.10 -43.75 29.64
CA GLU A 3 10.45 -43.02 30.77
C GLU A 3 10.81 -41.52 30.72
N SER A 4 9.93 -40.52 30.87
CA SER A 4 8.67 -40.32 31.60
C SER A 4 8.00 -39.04 31.03
N GLN A 5 6.67 -38.89 30.84
CA GLN A 5 5.61 -38.54 31.82
C GLN A 5 6.03 -37.45 32.83
N SER A 6 5.26 -36.46 33.28
CA SER A 6 3.88 -35.97 33.11
C SER A 6 3.82 -34.67 33.95
N ASN A 7 2.77 -33.85 33.76
CA ASN A 7 1.99 -33.16 34.81
C ASN A 7 1.48 -31.81 34.33
N ALA A 8 0.21 -31.82 33.94
CA ALA A 8 -0.70 -30.70 34.07
C ALA A 8 -1.62 -31.04 35.23
N GLU A 9 -1.74 -30.16 36.22
CA GLU A 9 -2.91 -30.11 37.10
C GLU A 9 -2.91 -28.82 37.94
N ASN A 10 -4.13 -28.38 38.24
CA ASN A 10 -4.56 -27.46 39.30
C ASN A 10 -4.55 -25.95 39.04
N PHE A 11 -5.73 -25.43 38.66
CA PHE A 11 -6.18 -24.08 39.04
C PHE A 11 -7.71 -24.04 39.16
N PHE A 12 -8.21 -24.50 40.31
CA PHE A 12 -9.53 -24.18 40.87
C PHE A 12 -9.50 -24.47 42.37
N SER A 13 -9.32 -23.45 43.19
CA SER A 13 -9.90 -23.34 44.54
C SER A 13 -9.73 -21.90 45.06
N ASP A 14 -10.61 -21.53 45.97
CA ASP A 14 -10.50 -20.43 46.94
C ASP A 14 -11.09 -19.07 46.54
N LEU A 15 -12.41 -18.98 46.71
CA LEU A 15 -13.10 -17.77 47.13
C LEU A 15 -13.79 -18.06 48.47
N SER A 16 -13.15 -17.62 49.55
CA SER A 16 -13.78 -17.39 50.85
C SER A 16 -13.12 -16.18 51.50
N ASP A 17 -13.98 -15.31 52.03
CA ASP A 17 -13.77 -14.37 53.13
C ASP A 17 -12.75 -13.24 52.96
N GLU A 18 -13.24 -12.00 52.84
CA GLU A 18 -13.26 -11.09 53.99
C GLU A 18 -14.05 -9.81 53.66
N THR A 19 -15.13 -9.64 54.41
CA THR A 19 -15.95 -8.44 54.52
C THR A 19 -15.26 -7.40 55.39
N SER A 20 -15.14 -6.16 54.93
CA SER A 20 -14.92 -4.98 55.77
C SER A 20 -15.96 -3.89 55.47
N GLN A 21 -16.81 -3.69 56.47
CA GLN A 21 -17.33 -2.42 56.99
C GLN A 21 -17.56 -1.24 56.04
N SER A 22 -18.82 -0.82 55.91
CA SER A 22 -19.20 0.56 56.26
C SER A 22 -20.68 0.64 56.58
N GLN A 23 -20.96 1.35 57.67
CA GLN A 23 -22.26 1.59 58.28
C GLN A 23 -23.03 2.67 57.51
N SER A 24 -24.36 2.54 57.40
CA SER A 24 -25.27 3.62 57.79
C SER A 24 -26.68 3.07 58.02
N SER A 25 -27.31 3.65 59.04
CA SER A 25 -28.51 3.24 59.75
C SER A 25 -29.77 3.93 59.22
N VAL A 26 -30.93 3.24 59.25
CA VAL A 26 -32.23 3.88 59.52
C VAL A 26 -33.15 2.88 60.26
N ASN A 27 -33.59 3.30 61.46
CA ASN A 27 -34.59 2.68 62.33
C ASN A 27 -36.02 2.84 61.79
N TYR A 28 -36.92 1.90 62.09
CA TYR A 28 -38.26 2.18 62.63
C TYR A 28 -38.85 0.92 63.27
N SER A 29 -39.22 0.99 64.54
CA SER A 29 -40.04 0.01 65.25
C SER A 29 -41.02 0.72 66.17
N SER A 30 -42.10 -0.01 66.48
CA SER A 30 -43.04 0.13 67.60
C SER A 30 -44.29 1.00 67.39
N TYR A 31 -45.45 0.33 67.46
CA TYR A 31 -46.59 0.74 68.28
C TYR A 31 -47.42 -0.50 68.63
N SER A 32 -47.55 -0.80 69.93
CA SER A 32 -48.57 -1.67 70.49
C SER A 32 -48.80 -1.31 71.95
N SER A 33 -50.03 -0.99 72.32
CA SER A 33 -50.67 -1.28 73.62
C SER A 33 -51.96 -0.47 73.76
N VAL A 34 -53.11 -1.13 73.95
CA VAL A 34 -54.21 -0.62 74.78
C VAL A 34 -54.92 -1.83 75.44
N ASN A 35 -55.30 -1.58 76.69
CA ASN A 35 -55.74 -2.46 77.76
C ASN A 35 -57.12 -3.11 77.62
N THR A 36 -57.25 -4.18 78.42
CA THR A 36 -58.44 -4.92 78.87
C THR A 36 -59.26 -4.12 79.90
N THR A 37 -60.60 -4.22 79.87
CA THR A 37 -61.45 -4.16 81.09
C THR A 37 -62.82 -4.82 80.87
N GLN A 38 -63.32 -5.46 81.93
CA GLN A 38 -64.52 -6.29 82.04
C GLN A 38 -65.83 -5.48 81.98
N SER A 39 -66.94 -6.08 81.53
CA SER A 39 -68.19 -6.17 82.33
C SER A 39 -69.24 -7.09 81.68
N THR A 40 -70.01 -7.71 82.55
CA THR A 40 -71.11 -8.66 82.37
C THR A 40 -72.43 -7.99 82.01
N THR A 41 -73.19 -8.53 81.04
CA THR A 41 -74.64 -8.91 81.10
C THR A 41 -75.19 -9.18 79.69
N GLU A 42 -76.32 -9.91 79.60
CA GLU A 42 -77.19 -10.12 78.43
C GLU A 42 -77.01 -11.41 77.60
N ASN A 43 -77.37 -12.51 78.27
CA ASN A 43 -77.89 -13.74 77.69
C ASN A 43 -79.25 -13.46 77.01
N THR A 44 -79.29 -13.49 75.66
CA THR A 44 -80.34 -14.12 74.81
C THR A 44 -80.22 -13.74 73.33
N THR A 45 -79.38 -12.77 72.96
CA THR A 45 -79.14 -12.37 71.55
C THR A 45 -77.93 -13.07 70.91
N ASN A 46 -77.07 -13.72 71.71
CA ASN A 46 -75.82 -14.33 71.24
C ASN A 46 -76.00 -15.69 70.56
N GLN A 47 -77.09 -16.42 70.81
CA GLN A 47 -77.33 -17.71 70.14
C GLN A 47 -77.63 -17.52 68.65
N SER A 48 -78.46 -16.53 68.29
CA SER A 48 -78.82 -16.24 66.89
C SER A 48 -77.62 -15.73 66.06
N ASN A 49 -76.70 -14.98 66.68
CA ASN A 49 -75.49 -14.54 66.01
C ASN A 49 -74.45 -15.66 65.90
N PHE A 50 -74.40 -16.58 66.86
CA PHE A 50 -73.54 -17.76 66.79
C PHE A 50 -73.99 -18.73 65.69
N ASP A 51 -75.29 -18.99 65.56
CA ASP A 51 -75.84 -19.86 64.52
C ASP A 51 -75.60 -19.27 63.12
N LYS A 52 -75.73 -17.94 62.95
CA LYS A 52 -75.37 -17.25 61.70
C LYS A 52 -73.89 -17.33 61.37
N VAL A 53 -73.00 -17.27 62.38
CA VAL A 53 -71.55 -17.42 62.18
C VAL A 53 -71.21 -18.87 61.81
N VAL A 54 -71.85 -19.86 62.43
CA VAL A 54 -71.68 -21.27 62.09
C VAL A 54 -72.18 -21.56 60.67
N ASP A 55 -73.32 -21.01 60.27
CA ASP A 55 -73.83 -21.12 58.89
C ASP A 55 -72.90 -20.42 57.88
N LEU A 56 -72.35 -19.26 58.22
CA LEU A 56 -71.36 -18.60 57.36
C LEU A 56 -70.09 -19.44 57.21
N LEU A 57 -69.61 -20.04 58.30
CA LEU A 57 -68.42 -20.88 58.30
C LEU A 57 -68.64 -22.17 57.51
N ASN A 58 -69.82 -22.78 57.62
CA ASN A 58 -70.20 -23.95 56.85
C ASN A 58 -70.31 -23.64 55.36
N ASN A 59 -70.96 -22.53 55.00
CA ASN A 59 -71.05 -22.06 53.60
C ASN A 59 -69.66 -21.71 53.03
N THR A 60 -68.79 -21.12 53.85
CA THR A 60 -67.40 -20.83 53.44
C THR A 60 -66.60 -22.13 53.25
N SER A 61 -66.81 -23.13 54.11
CA SER A 61 -66.17 -24.44 53.99
C SER A 61 -66.60 -25.16 52.71
N GLU A 62 -67.89 -25.12 52.35
CA GLU A 62 -68.37 -25.69 51.09
C GLU A 62 -67.83 -24.93 49.87
N LEU A 63 -67.78 -23.60 49.93
CA LEU A 63 -67.20 -22.79 48.86
C LEU A 63 -65.70 -23.09 48.66
N ILE A 64 -64.94 -23.29 49.74
CA ILE A 64 -63.53 -23.69 49.68
C ILE A 64 -63.39 -25.06 49.02
N LYS A 65 -64.25 -26.02 49.35
CA LYS A 65 -64.24 -27.36 48.71
C LYS A 65 -64.57 -27.29 47.21
N ASP A 66 -65.52 -26.45 46.79
CA ASP A 66 -65.85 -26.25 45.38
C ASP A 66 -64.70 -25.57 44.62
N ILE A 67 -64.05 -24.57 45.22
CA ILE A 67 -62.86 -23.91 44.65
C ILE A 67 -61.70 -24.90 44.51
N ASP A 68 -61.40 -25.69 45.55
CA ASP A 68 -60.32 -26.68 45.50
C ASP A 68 -60.58 -27.75 44.42
N THR A 69 -61.84 -28.20 44.29
CA THR A 69 -62.25 -29.13 43.23
C THR A 69 -62.06 -28.53 41.82
N LYS A 70 -62.38 -27.25 41.63
CA LYS A 70 -62.17 -26.53 40.36
C LYS A 70 -60.69 -26.37 40.04
N ILE A 71 -59.87 -26.00 41.02
CA ILE A 71 -58.41 -25.88 40.88
C ILE A 71 -57.79 -27.24 40.52
N GLN A 72 -58.17 -28.32 41.21
CA GLN A 72 -57.67 -29.66 40.90
C GLN A 72 -58.09 -30.13 39.50
N LYS A 73 -59.32 -29.83 39.08
CA LYS A 73 -59.79 -30.17 37.73
C LYS A 73 -59.02 -29.40 36.64
N GLU A 74 -58.78 -28.11 36.85
CA GLU A 74 -58.02 -27.28 35.92
C GLU A 74 -56.53 -27.66 35.87
N ALA A 75 -55.92 -27.93 37.02
CA ALA A 75 -54.57 -28.47 37.11
C ALA A 75 -54.43 -29.80 36.36
N ASN A 76 -55.38 -30.72 36.52
CA ASN A 76 -55.38 -32.00 35.80
C ASN A 76 -55.58 -31.84 34.29
N ASN A 77 -56.36 -30.86 33.84
CA ASN A 77 -56.49 -30.54 32.41
C ASN A 77 -55.19 -29.97 31.84
N ASN A 78 -54.54 -29.05 32.56
CA ASN A 78 -53.25 -28.48 32.18
C ASN A 78 -52.16 -29.55 32.11
N ILE A 79 -52.12 -30.49 33.07
CA ILE A 79 -51.18 -31.63 33.04
C ILE A 79 -51.40 -32.51 31.81
N LYS A 80 -52.67 -32.79 31.45
CA LYS A 80 -52.99 -33.57 30.24
C LYS A 80 -52.57 -32.84 28.97
N GLU A 81 -52.75 -31.52 28.90
CA GLU A 81 -52.36 -30.72 27.74
C GLU A 81 -50.83 -30.63 27.59
N ILE A 82 -50.12 -30.37 28.68
CA ILE A 82 -48.64 -30.40 28.71
C ILE A 82 -48.13 -31.78 28.27
N SER A 83 -48.75 -32.86 28.74
CA SER A 83 -48.38 -34.24 28.36
C SER A 83 -48.55 -34.47 26.85
N ARG A 84 -49.63 -33.96 26.23
CA ARG A 84 -49.82 -34.04 24.77
C ARG A 84 -48.77 -33.26 24.01
N ILE A 85 -48.45 -32.03 24.45
CA ILE A 85 -47.41 -31.19 23.83
C ILE A 85 -46.05 -31.90 23.87
N LEU A 86 -45.69 -32.49 25.01
CA LEU A 86 -44.42 -33.21 25.17
C LEU A 86 -44.31 -34.42 24.22
N VAL A 87 -45.40 -35.16 24.01
CA VAL A 87 -45.42 -36.28 23.05
C VAL A 87 -45.22 -35.77 21.62
N THR A 88 -45.87 -34.67 21.23
CA THR A 88 -45.72 -34.06 19.90
C THR A 88 -44.28 -33.60 19.67
N VAL A 89 -43.70 -32.86 20.62
CA VAL A 89 -42.30 -32.39 20.54
C VAL A 89 -41.32 -33.56 20.45
N LYS A 90 -41.51 -34.61 21.25
CA LYS A 90 -40.68 -35.82 21.20
C LYS A 90 -40.71 -36.46 19.80
N ASN A 91 -41.89 -36.53 19.18
CA ASN A 91 -42.05 -37.11 17.85
C ASN A 91 -41.38 -36.25 16.76
N GLU A 92 -41.50 -34.91 16.83
CA GLU A 92 -40.80 -34.01 15.90
C GLU A 92 -39.28 -34.11 16.02
N ILE A 93 -38.76 -34.17 17.25
CA ILE A 93 -37.32 -34.37 17.49
C ILE A 93 -36.86 -35.69 16.89
N LEU A 94 -37.63 -36.77 17.06
CA LEU A 94 -37.30 -38.07 16.51
C LEU A 94 -37.29 -38.06 14.97
N GLN A 95 -38.26 -37.39 14.34
CA GLN A 95 -38.30 -37.21 12.88
C GLN A 95 -37.12 -36.38 12.36
N LYS A 96 -36.83 -35.22 12.97
CA LYS A 96 -35.67 -34.39 12.61
C LYS A 96 -34.35 -35.13 12.81
N THR A 97 -34.23 -35.94 13.85
CA THR A 97 -33.05 -36.77 14.10
C THR A 97 -32.85 -37.84 13.02
N LYS A 98 -33.94 -38.49 12.57
CA LYS A 98 -33.89 -39.44 11.44
C LYS A 98 -33.47 -38.73 10.14
N GLN A 99 -34.01 -37.55 9.87
CA GLN A 99 -33.65 -36.75 8.69
C GLN A 99 -32.17 -36.34 8.72
N LEU A 100 -31.67 -35.83 9.84
CA LEU A 100 -30.25 -35.46 10.00
C LEU A 100 -29.30 -36.65 9.83
N LYS A 101 -29.68 -37.85 10.27
CA LYS A 101 -28.90 -39.07 10.04
C LYS A 101 -28.83 -39.44 8.56
N LYS A 102 -29.92 -39.25 7.80
CA LYS A 102 -29.96 -39.46 6.34
C LYS A 102 -29.08 -38.45 5.61
N ASP A 103 -29.21 -37.16 5.94
CA ASP A 103 -28.43 -36.07 5.33
C ASP A 103 -26.92 -36.23 5.60
N LYS A 104 -26.55 -36.70 6.80
CA LYS A 104 -25.16 -37.04 7.16
C LYS A 104 -24.60 -38.20 6.31
N GLY A 105 -25.44 -39.18 5.95
CA GLY A 105 -25.09 -40.27 5.03
C GLY A 105 -24.79 -39.75 3.62
N ASP A 106 -25.68 -38.92 3.09
CA ASP A 106 -25.56 -38.34 1.75
C ASP A 106 -24.34 -37.39 1.64
N LEU A 107 -24.08 -36.58 2.67
CA LEU A 107 -22.89 -35.74 2.76
C LEU A 107 -21.60 -36.57 2.82
N LYS A 108 -21.59 -37.70 3.54
CA LYS A 108 -20.44 -38.61 3.61
C LYS A 108 -20.19 -39.32 2.27
N GLN A 109 -21.23 -39.59 1.49
CA GLN A 109 -21.09 -40.16 0.14
C GLN A 109 -20.64 -39.11 -0.89
N LYS A 110 -21.17 -37.89 -0.84
CA LYS A 110 -20.73 -36.76 -1.67
C LYS A 110 -19.27 -36.37 -1.39
N SER A 111 -18.85 -36.38 -0.12
CA SER A 111 -17.45 -36.11 0.26
C SER A 111 -16.50 -37.20 -0.22
N LYS A 112 -16.86 -38.49 -0.12
CA LYS A 112 -16.08 -39.60 -0.68
C LYS A 112 -15.89 -39.47 -2.20
N LYS A 113 -16.95 -39.12 -2.95
CA LYS A 113 -16.86 -38.87 -4.41
C LYS A 113 -15.95 -37.67 -4.74
N LYS A 114 -16.06 -36.56 -3.99
CA LYS A 114 -15.21 -35.37 -4.18
C LYS A 114 -13.74 -35.64 -3.84
N VAL A 115 -13.46 -36.40 -2.78
CA VAL A 115 -12.10 -36.83 -2.42
C VAL A 115 -11.51 -37.77 -3.47
N ALA A 116 -12.30 -38.70 -4.02
CA ALA A 116 -11.83 -39.56 -5.12
C ALA A 116 -11.49 -38.75 -6.38
N LEU A 117 -12.32 -37.76 -6.74
CA LEU A 117 -12.06 -36.86 -7.86
C LEU A 117 -10.82 -35.99 -7.63
N LEU A 118 -10.63 -35.46 -6.41
CA LEU A 118 -9.44 -34.70 -6.03
C LEU A 118 -8.18 -35.59 -6.05
N LYS A 119 -8.24 -36.82 -5.54
CA LYS A 119 -7.13 -37.79 -5.64
C LYS A 119 -6.77 -38.09 -7.09
N LYS A 120 -7.75 -38.20 -8.00
CA LYS A 120 -7.51 -38.37 -9.45
C LYS A 120 -6.82 -37.13 -10.06
N LYS A 121 -7.27 -35.92 -9.72
CA LYS A 121 -6.62 -34.66 -10.15
C LYS A 121 -5.20 -34.51 -9.59
N VAL A 122 -4.98 -34.84 -8.32
CA VAL A 122 -3.66 -34.81 -7.68
C VAL A 122 -2.70 -35.82 -8.32
N ARG A 123 -3.15 -37.03 -8.67
CA ARG A 123 -2.34 -38.00 -9.41
C ARG A 123 -1.99 -37.50 -10.81
N LYS A 124 -2.95 -36.89 -11.53
CA LYS A 124 -2.69 -36.28 -12.84
C LYS A 124 -1.62 -35.18 -12.75
N HIS A 125 -1.76 -34.24 -11.81
CA HIS A 125 -0.77 -33.18 -11.59
C HIS A 125 0.58 -33.71 -11.07
N LYS A 126 0.61 -34.82 -10.33
CA LYS A 126 1.87 -35.46 -9.91
C LYS A 126 2.61 -36.03 -11.11
N ASN A 127 1.90 -36.65 -12.05
CA ASN A 127 2.49 -37.16 -13.30
C ASN A 127 2.96 -36.00 -14.19
N GLU A 128 2.15 -34.94 -14.37
CA GLU A 128 2.56 -33.72 -15.11
C GLU A 128 3.79 -33.06 -14.46
N LYS A 129 3.86 -33.01 -13.13
CA LYS A 129 5.05 -32.49 -12.41
C LYS A 129 6.28 -33.36 -12.64
N GLN A 130 6.14 -34.69 -12.64
CA GLN A 130 7.25 -35.61 -12.93
C GLN A 130 7.73 -35.47 -14.38
N GLU A 131 6.81 -35.28 -15.33
CA GLU A 131 7.13 -35.03 -16.74
C GLU A 131 7.87 -33.69 -16.93
N ILE A 132 7.43 -32.62 -16.25
CA ILE A 132 8.14 -31.33 -16.24
C ILE A 132 9.54 -31.46 -15.63
N VAL A 133 9.70 -32.24 -14.56
CA VAL A 133 11.02 -32.49 -13.96
C VAL A 133 11.92 -33.24 -14.94
N LYS A 134 11.40 -34.28 -15.59
CA LYS A 134 12.14 -35.04 -16.62
C LYS A 134 12.56 -34.14 -17.80
N LEU A 135 11.65 -33.31 -18.32
CA LEU A 135 11.94 -32.35 -19.39
C LEU A 135 12.99 -31.31 -18.97
N LYS A 136 12.97 -30.85 -17.70
CA LYS A 136 14.01 -29.96 -17.17
C LYS A 136 15.38 -30.63 -17.07
N GLU A 137 15.43 -31.89 -16.65
CA GLU A 137 16.67 -32.67 -16.62
C GLU A 137 17.22 -32.93 -18.02
N GLU A 138 16.35 -33.26 -18.99
CA GLU A 138 16.72 -33.42 -20.39
C GLU A 138 17.24 -32.11 -21.00
N LEU A 139 16.55 -30.98 -20.77
CA LEU A 139 17.02 -29.65 -21.17
C LEU A 139 18.35 -29.28 -20.52
N PHE A 140 18.55 -29.60 -19.24
CA PHE A 140 19.80 -29.33 -18.54
C PHE A 140 20.96 -30.16 -19.10
N LYS A 141 20.73 -31.45 -19.39
CA LYS A 141 21.70 -32.34 -20.04
C LYS A 141 22.06 -31.84 -21.44
N GLU A 142 21.08 -31.45 -22.24
CA GLU A 142 21.32 -30.95 -23.60
C GLU A 142 22.05 -29.60 -23.57
N ASN A 143 21.71 -28.69 -22.65
CA ASN A 143 22.43 -27.43 -22.47
C ASN A 143 23.91 -27.67 -22.08
N ASN A 144 24.16 -28.62 -21.17
CA ASN A 144 25.54 -29.00 -20.82
C ASN A 144 26.29 -29.65 -21.99
N ARG A 145 25.61 -30.47 -22.81
CA ARG A 145 26.17 -31.05 -24.03
C ARG A 145 26.55 -29.96 -25.04
N LEU A 146 25.66 -28.99 -25.25
CA LEU A 146 25.91 -27.84 -26.12
C LEU A 146 27.05 -26.97 -25.59
N ARG A 147 27.13 -26.71 -24.29
CA ARG A 147 28.27 -26.01 -23.66
C ARG A 147 29.58 -26.77 -23.85
N LYS A 148 29.57 -28.10 -23.74
CA LYS A 148 30.75 -28.93 -23.97
C LYS A 148 31.19 -28.84 -25.43
N LYS A 149 30.26 -29.04 -26.38
CA LYS A 149 30.55 -28.84 -27.81
C LYS A 149 31.08 -27.44 -28.09
N LEU A 150 30.48 -26.40 -27.52
CA LEU A 150 30.92 -25.02 -27.70
C LEU A 150 32.36 -24.81 -27.19
N LYS A 151 32.75 -25.46 -26.08
CA LYS A 151 34.14 -25.49 -25.59
C LYS A 151 35.09 -26.26 -26.50
N ASP A 152 34.60 -27.31 -27.19
CA ASP A 152 35.40 -28.07 -28.14
C ASP A 152 35.56 -27.31 -29.50
N TYR A 153 34.66 -26.38 -29.81
CA TYR A 153 34.66 -25.57 -31.04
C TYR A 153 35.31 -24.19 -30.91
N LEU A 154 35.31 -23.62 -29.71
CA LEU A 154 35.93 -22.33 -29.42
C LEU A 154 37.17 -22.59 -28.58
N SER A 155 38.35 -22.24 -29.10
CA SER A 155 39.55 -22.18 -28.27
C SER A 155 39.32 -21.20 -27.10
N GLU A 156 40.10 -21.33 -26.02
CA GLU A 156 40.05 -20.32 -24.94
C GLU A 156 40.30 -18.91 -25.50
N ASP A 157 41.16 -18.79 -26.51
CA ASP A 157 41.41 -17.55 -27.24
C ASP A 157 40.17 -17.04 -28.00
N ASP A 158 39.39 -17.93 -28.64
CA ASP A 158 38.13 -17.52 -29.29
C ASP A 158 37.09 -17.03 -28.29
N VAL A 159 37.01 -17.68 -27.11
CA VAL A 159 36.11 -17.23 -26.04
C VAL A 159 36.56 -15.87 -25.49
N VAL A 160 37.85 -15.67 -25.29
CA VAL A 160 38.43 -14.39 -24.85
C VAL A 160 38.22 -13.31 -25.93
N ASN A 161 38.41 -13.62 -27.21
CA ASN A 161 38.21 -12.69 -28.32
C ASN A 161 36.74 -12.31 -28.47
N ILE A 162 35.82 -13.28 -28.41
CA ILE A 162 34.37 -13.01 -28.44
C ILE A 162 33.95 -12.21 -27.21
N ALA A 163 34.45 -12.55 -26.02
CA ALA A 163 34.15 -11.77 -24.81
C ALA A 163 34.72 -10.35 -24.90
N THR A 164 35.91 -10.19 -25.47
CA THR A 164 36.56 -8.89 -25.69
C THR A 164 35.77 -8.09 -26.71
N ASP A 165 35.35 -8.66 -27.84
CA ASP A 165 34.53 -7.98 -28.85
C ASP A 165 33.14 -7.62 -28.34
N LEU A 166 32.54 -8.51 -27.54
CA LEU A 166 31.26 -8.25 -26.87
C LEU A 166 31.35 -7.14 -25.81
N THR A 167 32.52 -6.95 -25.17
CA THR A 167 32.73 -5.94 -24.11
C THR A 167 33.40 -4.67 -24.62
N LYS A 168 34.08 -4.69 -25.77
CA LYS A 168 34.76 -3.53 -26.38
C LYS A 168 33.82 -2.36 -26.64
N ASN A 169 32.53 -2.64 -26.85
CA ASN A 169 31.51 -1.63 -27.08
C ASN A 169 30.82 -1.13 -25.81
N TRP A 170 31.20 -1.66 -24.64
CA TRP A 170 30.66 -1.26 -23.34
C TRP A 170 31.63 -0.34 -22.64
N ILE A 171 31.18 0.89 -22.38
CA ILE A 171 31.93 1.88 -21.62
C ILE A 171 31.01 2.33 -20.49
N ASN A 172 31.49 2.33 -19.25
CA ASN A 172 30.70 2.67 -18.06
C ASN A 172 29.35 1.92 -17.99
N HIS A 173 29.34 0.64 -18.38
CA HIS A 173 28.12 -0.18 -18.45
C HIS A 173 27.07 0.37 -19.45
N ILE A 174 27.51 1.05 -20.50
CA ILE A 174 26.68 1.52 -21.61
C ILE A 174 27.19 0.91 -22.92
N ASN A 175 26.31 0.20 -23.64
CA ASN A 175 26.61 -0.31 -24.98
C ASN A 175 26.56 0.81 -26.03
N VAL A 176 27.71 1.42 -26.29
CA VAL A 176 27.87 2.56 -27.20
C VAL A 176 27.52 2.19 -28.64
N GLN A 177 27.82 0.98 -29.08
CA GLN A 177 27.51 0.53 -30.44
C GLN A 177 26.00 0.44 -30.67
N LYS A 178 25.23 -0.08 -29.71
CA LYS A 178 23.77 -0.12 -29.80
C LYS A 178 23.18 1.27 -29.98
N ILE A 179 23.63 2.23 -29.18
CA ILE A 179 23.21 3.63 -29.28
C ILE A 179 23.51 4.20 -30.66
N GLN A 180 24.74 4.00 -31.16
CA GLN A 180 25.14 4.47 -32.48
C GLN A 180 24.30 3.84 -33.59
N ASN A 181 23.95 2.56 -33.46
CA ASN A 181 23.07 1.88 -34.41
C ASN A 181 21.64 2.43 -34.34
N THR A 182 21.10 2.67 -33.14
CA THR A 182 19.79 3.32 -32.95
C THR A 182 19.76 4.67 -33.65
N LEU A 183 20.79 5.50 -33.44
CA LEU A 183 20.92 6.82 -34.08
C LEU A 183 20.99 6.76 -35.61
N LYS A 184 21.73 5.79 -36.17
CA LYS A 184 21.84 5.60 -37.62
C LYS A 184 20.53 5.13 -38.25
N ASN A 185 19.80 4.29 -37.53
CA ASN A 185 18.58 3.66 -38.03
C ASN A 185 17.33 4.51 -37.79
N SER A 186 17.40 5.54 -36.94
CA SER A 186 16.29 6.42 -36.65
C SER A 186 16.15 7.54 -37.67
N GLN A 187 14.95 7.70 -38.23
CA GLN A 187 14.52 8.99 -38.82
C GLN A 187 14.14 9.97 -37.70
N GLU A 188 14.20 11.29 -37.95
CA GLU A 188 13.97 12.33 -36.92
C GLU A 188 12.69 12.13 -36.09
N ASN A 189 11.58 11.68 -36.70
CA ASN A 189 10.31 11.45 -36.01
C ASN A 189 10.16 10.07 -35.35
N GLN A 190 11.10 9.15 -35.53
CA GLN A 190 11.00 7.77 -34.99
C GLN A 190 11.55 7.63 -33.56
N LEU A 191 12.14 8.70 -33.00
CA LEU A 191 12.71 8.70 -31.65
C LEU A 191 11.78 9.28 -30.58
N ILE A 192 10.58 9.69 -30.94
CA ILE A 192 9.54 10.04 -29.97
C ILE A 192 8.85 8.74 -29.55
N LYS A 193 8.98 8.36 -28.28
CA LYS A 193 8.30 7.19 -27.71
C LYS A 193 7.33 7.63 -26.62
N GLU A 194 6.09 7.16 -26.69
CA GLU A 194 5.16 7.25 -25.57
C GLU A 194 5.49 6.13 -24.57
N GLU A 195 5.84 6.51 -23.35
CA GLU A 195 5.90 5.59 -22.22
C GLU A 195 4.61 5.70 -21.41
N SER A 196 4.01 4.57 -21.02
CA SER A 196 2.79 4.57 -20.21
C SER A 196 2.82 3.51 -19.11
N ILE A 197 2.15 3.83 -18.00
CA ILE A 197 1.97 2.92 -16.87
C ILE A 197 0.54 3.00 -16.31
N HIS A 198 0.10 1.91 -15.70
CA HIS A 198 -1.17 1.82 -14.99
C HIS A 198 -0.96 1.79 -13.47
N LEU A 199 -1.68 2.64 -12.75
CA LEU A 199 -1.59 2.82 -11.31
C LEU A 199 -2.91 2.49 -10.64
N GLN A 200 -2.88 1.73 -9.54
CA GLN A 200 -4.07 1.38 -8.75
C GLN A 200 -3.94 1.88 -7.31
N TRP A 201 -4.98 2.58 -6.83
CA TRP A 201 -5.14 2.91 -5.42
C TRP A 201 -5.83 1.76 -4.66
N PHE A 202 -5.35 1.46 -3.45
CA PHE A 202 -5.90 0.42 -2.59
C PHE A 202 -6.56 0.99 -1.34
N PHE A 203 -7.82 0.63 -1.15
CA PHE A 203 -8.63 1.08 -0.01
C PHE A 203 -8.48 0.22 1.26
N ASN A 204 -7.80 -0.93 1.14
CA ASN A 204 -7.76 -1.97 2.17
C ASN A 204 -6.40 -2.68 2.29
N LYS A 205 -5.34 -2.11 1.69
CA LYS A 205 -3.97 -2.56 1.88
C LYS A 205 -3.24 -1.57 2.78
N ARG A 206 -2.11 -2.03 3.35
CA ARG A 206 -1.23 -1.20 4.18
C ARG A 206 -0.58 -0.09 3.34
N HIS A 207 -0.04 -0.43 2.17
CA HIS A 207 0.33 0.57 1.17
C HIS A 207 -0.90 1.06 0.41
N GLN A 208 -0.85 2.31 -0.05
CA GLN A 208 -1.99 2.96 -0.72
C GLN A 208 -1.95 2.81 -2.25
N PHE A 209 -0.78 2.56 -2.82
CA PHE A 209 -0.56 2.51 -4.25
C PHE A 209 0.24 1.28 -4.67
N GLU A 210 -0.11 0.68 -5.81
CA GLU A 210 0.68 -0.35 -6.47
C GLU A 210 0.68 -0.16 -7.99
N THR A 211 1.81 -0.42 -8.63
CA THR A 211 1.92 -0.61 -10.09
C THR A 211 2.85 -1.78 -10.41
N VAL A 212 2.75 -2.30 -11.62
CA VAL A 212 3.58 -3.38 -12.13
C VAL A 212 4.39 -2.86 -13.30
N LEU A 213 5.71 -2.88 -13.17
CA LEU A 213 6.65 -2.46 -14.21
C LEU A 213 7.29 -3.68 -14.83
N PHE A 214 7.25 -3.79 -16.15
CA PHE A 214 7.81 -4.92 -16.89
C PHE A 214 9.20 -4.57 -17.43
N HIS A 215 10.05 -5.59 -17.55
CA HIS A 215 11.42 -5.51 -18.07
C HIS A 215 11.87 -6.91 -18.53
N ASN A 216 13.06 -7.04 -19.13
CA ASN A 216 13.50 -8.31 -19.74
C ASN A 216 13.65 -9.47 -18.75
N LYS A 217 13.93 -9.19 -17.48
CA LYS A 217 14.09 -10.19 -16.42
C LYS A 217 12.78 -10.50 -15.67
N GLY A 218 11.67 -9.86 -16.02
CA GLY A 218 10.36 -10.13 -15.44
C GLY A 218 9.56 -8.86 -15.14
N LYS A 219 9.15 -8.72 -13.89
CA LYS A 219 8.35 -7.58 -13.44
C LYS A 219 8.70 -7.17 -12.02
N ASN A 220 8.68 -5.87 -11.74
CA ASN A 220 8.73 -5.30 -10.41
C ASN A 220 7.35 -4.81 -10.00
N ILE A 221 6.99 -5.06 -8.75
CA ILE A 221 5.80 -4.46 -8.13
C ILE A 221 6.28 -3.26 -7.32
N ILE A 222 5.95 -2.06 -7.79
CA ILE A 222 6.30 -0.82 -7.11
C ILE A 222 5.13 -0.42 -6.23
N LYS A 223 5.43 -0.06 -4.98
CA LYS A 223 4.46 0.36 -3.98
C LYS A 223 4.78 1.77 -3.53
N ALA A 224 3.74 2.51 -3.15
CA ALA A 224 3.90 3.79 -2.48
C ALA A 224 2.83 3.98 -1.41
N ASP A 225 3.15 4.85 -0.47
CA ASP A 225 2.28 5.23 0.64
C ASP A 225 2.57 6.66 1.03
N THR A 226 1.59 7.34 1.62
CA THR A 226 1.82 8.67 2.18
C THR A 226 2.33 8.56 3.62
N PRO A 227 3.08 9.57 4.13
CA PRO A 227 3.51 9.54 5.51
C PRO A 227 2.32 9.60 6.47
N LYS A 228 2.50 9.06 7.67
CA LYS A 228 1.46 9.02 8.71
C LYS A 228 0.88 10.39 9.05
N SER A 229 1.70 11.45 8.95
CA SER A 229 1.33 12.85 9.20
C SER A 229 0.22 13.34 8.25
N ILE A 230 0.21 12.89 6.99
CA ILE A 230 -0.82 13.24 6.01
C ILE A 230 -1.81 12.09 5.76
N GLY A 231 -1.87 11.14 6.70
CA GLY A 231 -2.91 10.14 6.76
C GLY A 231 -2.64 8.84 6.03
N GLY A 232 -1.41 8.56 5.59
CA GLY A 232 -1.04 7.21 5.14
C GLY A 232 -0.55 6.32 6.28
N HIS A 233 0.05 5.17 5.93
CA HIS A 233 0.61 4.25 6.92
C HIS A 233 2.12 4.39 7.08
N GLY A 234 2.79 5.07 6.15
CA GLY A 234 4.26 5.11 6.04
C GLY A 234 4.85 3.71 5.91
N SER A 235 4.27 2.88 5.05
CA SER A 235 4.60 1.45 4.86
C SER A 235 5.25 1.11 3.52
N ALA A 236 5.52 2.14 2.72
CA ALA A 236 6.23 2.10 1.45
C ALA A 236 6.81 3.51 1.20
N PRO A 237 7.71 3.68 0.23
CA PRO A 237 8.19 4.99 -0.19
C PRO A 237 7.04 5.96 -0.52
N THR A 238 7.28 7.22 -0.25
CA THR A 238 6.36 8.30 -0.61
C THR A 238 6.51 8.67 -2.08
N PRO A 239 5.44 9.17 -2.73
CA PRO A 239 5.53 9.62 -4.11
C PRO A 239 6.65 10.66 -4.36
N ILE A 240 6.94 11.52 -3.39
CA ILE A 240 8.03 12.49 -3.48
C ILE A 240 9.42 11.84 -3.44
N GLU A 241 9.62 10.80 -2.64
CA GLU A 241 10.86 10.02 -2.62
C GLU A 241 11.09 9.33 -3.97
N MET A 242 10.03 8.81 -4.60
CA MET A 242 10.10 8.22 -5.94
C MET A 242 10.49 9.24 -7.02
N ILE A 243 9.90 10.44 -6.97
CA ILE A 243 10.24 11.55 -7.87
C ILE A 243 11.70 11.96 -7.65
N THR A 244 12.12 12.10 -6.39
CA THR A 244 13.49 12.49 -6.02
C THR A 244 14.50 11.47 -6.54
N TYR A 245 14.25 10.18 -6.31
CA TYR A 245 15.02 9.06 -6.85
C TYR A 245 15.19 9.20 -8.37
N SER A 246 14.08 9.41 -9.07
CA SER A 246 14.07 9.43 -10.53
C SER A 246 14.82 10.63 -11.10
N ILE A 247 14.80 11.78 -10.43
CA ILE A 247 15.59 12.97 -10.81
C ILE A 247 17.09 12.67 -10.70
N GLY A 248 17.54 12.13 -9.56
CA GLY A 248 18.95 11.77 -9.34
C GLY A 248 19.42 10.70 -10.33
N ALA A 249 18.62 9.65 -10.52
CA ALA A 249 18.91 8.57 -11.44
C ALA A 249 19.01 9.05 -12.89
N GLN A 250 18.03 9.85 -13.36
CA GLN A 250 18.01 10.34 -14.76
C GLN A 250 19.20 11.24 -15.05
N PHE A 251 19.56 12.13 -14.12
CA PHE A 251 20.72 13.00 -14.30
C PHE A 251 22.03 12.21 -14.32
N THR A 252 22.17 11.24 -13.42
CA THR A 252 23.32 10.33 -13.39
C THR A 252 23.43 9.55 -14.70
N GLN A 253 22.35 8.93 -15.17
CA GLN A 253 22.32 8.20 -16.44
C GLN A 253 22.74 9.10 -17.60
N THR A 254 22.20 10.32 -17.67
CA THR A 254 22.55 11.29 -18.73
C THR A 254 24.04 11.61 -18.74
N PHE A 255 24.62 11.89 -17.57
CA PHE A 255 26.04 12.17 -17.45
C PHE A 255 26.90 10.97 -17.87
N VAL A 256 26.61 9.78 -17.33
CA VAL A 256 27.39 8.56 -17.63
C VAL A 256 27.26 8.16 -19.10
N TYR A 257 26.08 8.30 -19.68
CA TYR A 257 25.83 8.11 -21.10
C TYR A 257 26.73 9.00 -21.96
N LEU A 258 26.81 10.31 -21.65
CA LEU A 258 27.67 11.25 -22.36
C LEU A 258 29.16 10.93 -22.19
N CYS A 259 29.61 10.57 -20.98
CA CYS A 259 30.98 10.08 -20.76
C CYS A 259 31.29 8.88 -21.66
N SER A 260 30.36 7.93 -21.76
CA SER A 260 30.51 6.71 -22.55
C SER A 260 30.62 7.02 -24.05
N LEU A 261 29.78 7.92 -24.57
CA LEU A 261 29.85 8.38 -25.95
C LEU A 261 31.15 9.10 -26.30
N ARG A 262 31.78 9.77 -25.32
CA ARG A 262 33.08 10.44 -25.46
C ARG A 262 34.27 9.55 -25.10
N ASN A 263 34.04 8.25 -24.88
CA ASN A 263 35.08 7.30 -24.50
C ASN A 263 35.86 7.72 -23.23
N LEU A 264 35.15 8.31 -22.26
CA LEU A 264 35.69 8.66 -20.96
C LEU A 264 35.24 7.61 -19.94
N SER A 265 36.20 6.89 -19.35
CA SER A 265 35.89 5.92 -18.31
C SER A 265 35.66 6.60 -16.97
N ILE A 266 34.69 6.10 -16.20
CA ILE A 266 34.46 6.48 -14.81
C ILE A 266 34.62 5.25 -13.94
N ASP A 267 35.32 5.41 -12.83
CA ASP A 267 35.56 4.34 -11.84
C ASP A 267 34.39 4.27 -10.83
N GLY A 268 33.66 5.37 -10.66
CA GLY A 268 32.47 5.44 -9.81
C GLY A 268 31.68 6.72 -10.02
N CYS A 269 30.37 6.66 -9.85
CA CYS A 269 29.49 7.82 -9.99
C CYS A 269 28.36 7.73 -8.97
N TYR A 270 28.22 8.76 -8.16
CA TYR A 270 27.31 8.81 -7.01
C TYR A 270 26.49 10.08 -7.07
N VAL A 271 25.25 10.01 -6.60
CA VAL A 271 24.34 11.15 -6.62
C VAL A 271 23.62 11.32 -5.30
N GLU A 272 23.54 12.56 -4.83
CA GLU A 272 22.56 13.02 -3.85
C GLU A 272 21.52 13.87 -4.58
N SER A 273 20.25 13.55 -4.37
CA SER A 273 19.13 14.34 -4.91
C SER A 273 18.23 14.76 -3.77
N ILE A 274 17.85 16.04 -3.74
CA ILE A 274 17.01 16.64 -2.71
C ILE A 274 15.87 17.38 -3.38
N VAL A 275 14.64 17.11 -2.94
CA VAL A 275 13.45 17.88 -3.30
C VAL A 275 12.84 18.47 -2.03
N GLN A 276 12.78 19.80 -1.95
CA GLN A 276 12.18 20.51 -0.83
C GLN A 276 10.77 20.98 -1.18
N THR A 277 9.82 20.71 -0.30
CA THR A 277 8.39 20.97 -0.52
C THR A 277 7.77 21.80 0.57
N ASN A 278 6.81 22.63 0.18
CA ASN A 278 6.03 23.44 1.09
C ASN A 278 4.75 22.71 1.52
N MET A 279 4.71 22.23 2.76
CA MET A 279 3.56 21.51 3.29
C MET A 279 2.32 22.38 3.46
N LYS A 280 2.44 23.71 3.59
CA LYS A 280 1.27 24.62 3.61
C LYS A 280 0.51 24.55 2.32
N ARG A 281 1.25 24.58 1.21
CA ARG A 281 0.67 24.53 -0.11
C ARG A 281 -0.01 23.19 -0.36
N ILE A 282 0.64 22.07 -0.01
CA ILE A 282 0.07 20.71 -0.11
C ILE A 282 -1.21 20.60 0.72
N LEU A 283 -1.24 21.14 1.94
CA LEU A 283 -2.41 21.07 2.82
C LEU A 283 -3.51 22.08 2.45
N GLY A 284 -3.23 23.04 1.57
CA GLY A 284 -4.18 24.11 1.20
C GLY A 284 -4.32 25.21 2.25
N ILE A 285 -3.26 25.46 3.02
CA ILE A 285 -3.20 26.55 4.02
C ILE A 285 -2.84 27.87 3.33
N GLU A 286 -1.90 27.84 2.39
CA GLU A 286 -1.48 29.00 1.59
C GLU A 286 -1.51 28.63 0.11
N GLU A 287 -2.33 29.33 -0.69
CA GLU A 287 -2.55 28.98 -2.10
C GLU A 287 -1.57 29.64 -3.08
N ASN A 288 -0.91 30.72 -2.68
CA ASN A 288 -0.05 31.50 -3.58
C ASN A 288 1.44 31.13 -3.44
N GLU A 289 1.79 30.24 -2.51
CA GLU A 289 3.17 29.80 -2.30
C GLU A 289 3.59 28.70 -3.28
N PRO A 290 4.89 28.62 -3.63
CA PRO A 290 5.40 27.53 -4.45
C PRO A 290 5.26 26.20 -3.72
N LEU A 291 4.80 25.17 -4.44
CA LEU A 291 4.65 23.82 -3.90
C LEU A 291 6.01 23.14 -3.67
N VAL A 292 6.95 23.39 -4.59
CA VAL A 292 8.34 22.93 -4.53
C VAL A 292 9.23 24.16 -4.46
N THR A 293 10.03 24.28 -3.39
CA THR A 293 10.87 25.46 -3.14
C THR A 293 12.27 25.31 -3.71
N MET A 294 12.75 24.07 -3.85
CA MET A 294 14.10 23.79 -4.34
C MET A 294 14.21 22.33 -4.81
N VAL A 295 14.95 22.13 -5.89
CA VAL A 295 15.57 20.85 -6.24
C VAL A 295 17.09 21.01 -6.24
N LYS A 296 17.79 20.11 -5.55
CA LYS A 296 19.26 20.06 -5.55
C LYS A 296 19.74 18.70 -6.02
N VAL A 297 20.74 18.67 -6.90
CA VAL A 297 21.42 17.45 -7.34
C VAL A 297 22.92 17.64 -7.16
N THR A 298 23.57 16.76 -6.42
CA THR A 298 25.03 16.75 -6.27
C THR A 298 25.56 15.44 -6.83
N LEU A 299 26.37 15.53 -7.88
CA LEU A 299 27.01 14.39 -8.53
C LEU A 299 28.48 14.34 -8.09
N ALA A 300 28.93 13.18 -7.64
CA ALA A 300 30.34 12.93 -7.36
C ALA A 300 30.86 11.82 -8.26
N VAL A 301 31.99 12.06 -8.92
CA VAL A 301 32.55 11.18 -9.94
C VAL A 301 33.99 10.84 -9.58
N GLN A 302 34.31 9.55 -9.62
CA GLN A 302 35.66 9.03 -9.55
C GLN A 302 36.12 8.69 -10.96
N THR A 303 37.20 9.30 -11.41
CA THR A 303 37.73 9.07 -12.76
C THR A 303 39.19 9.52 -12.88
N LYS A 304 39.95 8.80 -13.71
CA LYS A 304 41.28 9.20 -14.18
C LYS A 304 41.24 10.07 -15.44
N SER A 305 40.05 10.30 -16.01
CA SER A 305 39.86 11.15 -17.18
C SER A 305 40.20 12.60 -16.88
N ASN A 306 40.51 13.37 -17.94
CA ASN A 306 40.78 14.81 -17.83
C ASN A 306 39.57 15.57 -17.22
N GLN A 307 39.83 16.40 -16.22
CA GLN A 307 38.79 17.10 -15.45
C GLN A 307 38.02 18.14 -16.28
N GLU A 308 38.69 18.84 -17.21
CA GLU A 308 38.05 19.83 -18.09
C GLU A 308 36.99 19.15 -18.96
N LYS A 309 37.32 18.00 -19.57
CA LYS A 309 36.36 17.19 -20.34
C LYS A 309 35.19 16.69 -19.49
N ILE A 310 35.43 16.35 -18.23
CA ILE A 310 34.36 15.93 -17.31
C ILE A 310 33.43 17.11 -16.97
N ASN A 311 33.98 18.30 -16.75
CA ASN A 311 33.21 19.53 -16.54
C ASN A 311 32.36 19.89 -17.78
N GLU A 312 32.94 19.79 -18.98
CA GLU A 312 32.21 19.99 -20.25
C GLU A 312 31.01 19.04 -20.36
N ILE A 313 31.22 17.75 -20.07
CA ILE A 313 30.16 16.74 -20.11
C ILE A 313 29.08 17.00 -19.06
N PHE A 314 29.47 17.45 -17.87
CA PHE A 314 28.52 17.83 -16.83
C PHE A 314 27.64 19.02 -17.22
N GLU A 315 28.22 20.06 -17.83
CA GLU A 315 27.45 21.20 -18.34
C GLU A 315 26.53 20.79 -19.51
N GLN A 316 26.97 19.87 -20.37
CA GLN A 316 26.13 19.30 -21.41
C GLN A 316 24.96 18.49 -20.80
N ALA A 317 25.23 17.63 -19.81
CA ALA A 317 24.22 16.84 -19.13
C ALA A 317 23.14 17.73 -18.48
N LYS A 318 23.53 18.87 -17.90
CA LYS A 318 22.59 19.84 -17.30
C LYS A 318 21.59 20.41 -18.30
N LYS A 319 21.96 20.51 -19.59
CA LYS A 319 21.10 21.07 -20.65
C LYS A 319 20.14 20.04 -21.22
N ILE A 320 20.56 18.78 -21.30
CA ILE A 320 19.81 17.75 -22.04
C ILE A 320 19.09 16.74 -21.15
N CYS A 321 19.38 16.70 -19.84
CA CYS A 321 18.76 15.74 -18.94
C CYS A 321 17.24 15.94 -18.90
N PRO A 322 16.45 14.90 -19.25
CA PRO A 322 15.00 15.04 -19.31
C PRO A 322 14.34 15.44 -17.99
N ALA A 323 14.82 14.89 -16.87
CA ALA A 323 14.30 15.24 -15.55
C ALA A 323 14.58 16.72 -15.19
N LEU A 324 15.71 17.28 -15.60
CA LEU A 324 16.01 18.69 -15.34
C LEU A 324 15.16 19.62 -16.21
N ASN A 325 14.91 19.22 -17.46
CA ASN A 325 14.04 19.98 -18.35
C ASN A 325 12.58 19.93 -17.88
N PHE A 326 12.14 18.81 -17.29
CA PHE A 326 10.88 18.73 -16.56
C PHE A 326 10.79 19.76 -15.43
N ILE A 327 11.81 19.84 -14.57
CA ILE A 327 11.86 20.76 -13.42
C ILE A 327 11.84 22.24 -13.86
N ARG A 328 12.32 22.55 -15.06
CA ARG A 328 12.31 23.92 -15.63
C ARG A 328 10.95 24.33 -16.22
N GLY A 329 9.93 23.46 -16.20
CA GLY A 329 8.53 23.81 -16.43
C GLY A 329 8.13 24.03 -17.90
N THR A 330 8.53 23.13 -18.80
CA THR A 330 8.34 23.31 -20.27
C THR A 330 7.39 22.31 -20.93
N ILE A 331 6.59 21.56 -20.15
CA ILE A 331 5.85 20.37 -20.64
C ILE A 331 4.35 20.62 -20.65
N ASN A 332 3.70 20.15 -21.71
CA ASN A 332 2.25 20.17 -21.80
C ASN A 332 1.63 19.10 -20.89
N CYS A 333 1.11 19.50 -19.73
CA CYS A 333 0.48 18.58 -18.79
C CYS A 333 -1.05 18.59 -18.93
N LYS A 334 -1.64 17.46 -19.28
CA LYS A 334 -3.09 17.27 -19.43
C LYS A 334 -3.61 16.25 -18.43
N SER A 335 -4.75 16.54 -17.81
CA SER A 335 -5.50 15.57 -16.99
C SER A 335 -6.91 15.41 -17.53
N LYS A 336 -7.36 14.16 -17.62
CA LYS A 336 -8.72 13.76 -17.99
C LYS A 336 -9.24 12.81 -16.92
N THR A 337 -10.41 13.13 -16.38
CA THR A 337 -11.04 12.31 -15.34
C THR A 337 -12.34 11.70 -15.85
N ALA A 338 -12.40 10.37 -15.87
CA ALA A 338 -13.58 9.61 -16.19
C ALA A 338 -14.32 9.24 -14.89
N HIS A 339 -15.56 9.72 -14.77
CA HIS A 339 -16.41 9.46 -13.61
C HIS A 339 -17.38 8.33 -13.91
N LYS A 340 -17.39 7.32 -13.05
CA LYS A 340 -18.41 6.26 -13.06
C LYS A 340 -19.27 6.38 -11.82
N LYS A 341 -20.60 6.52 -11.98
CA LYS A 341 -21.51 6.36 -10.83
C LYS A 341 -21.37 4.94 -10.32
N SER A 342 -21.01 4.78 -9.05
CA SER A 342 -21.04 3.44 -8.46
C SER A 342 -22.49 2.96 -8.40
N GLY A 343 -22.71 1.70 -8.79
CA GLY A 343 -23.99 1.04 -8.48
C GLY A 343 -24.17 0.98 -6.96
N ARG A 344 -25.34 0.52 -6.48
CA ARG A 344 -25.55 0.17 -5.04
C ARG A 344 -24.68 -1.02 -4.61
N LEU A 345 -23.37 -0.97 -4.85
CA LEU A 345 -22.39 -1.84 -4.23
C LEU A 345 -22.56 -1.69 -2.73
N HIS A 346 -22.61 -2.84 -2.05
CA HIS A 346 -22.82 -2.93 -0.61
C HIS A 346 -22.04 -1.83 0.10
N GLN A 347 -22.77 -0.91 0.73
CA GLN A 347 -22.17 0.11 1.59
C GLN A 347 -21.28 -0.62 2.59
N ARG A 348 -19.97 -0.61 2.35
CA ARG A 348 -18.98 -1.14 3.27
C ARG A 348 -19.13 -0.29 4.51
N LYS A 349 -19.77 -0.82 5.56
CA LYS A 349 -19.83 -0.17 6.87
C LYS A 349 -18.39 0.04 7.33
N GLU A 350 -17.89 1.28 7.19
CA GLU A 350 -16.58 1.64 7.71
C GLU A 350 -16.68 1.53 9.23
N LYS A 351 -16.02 0.53 9.79
CA LYS A 351 -15.99 0.31 11.24
C LYS A 351 -15.26 1.46 11.97
N ASN A 352 -14.51 2.29 11.25
CA ASN A 352 -13.75 3.39 11.81
C ASN A 352 -14.07 4.71 11.08
N LYS A 353 -14.84 5.59 11.73
CA LYS A 353 -15.24 6.91 11.21
C LYS A 353 -14.06 7.86 10.92
N HIS A 354 -12.84 7.49 11.31
CA HIS A 354 -11.65 8.32 11.16
C HIS A 354 -10.77 7.95 9.95
N ILE A 355 -11.12 6.90 9.21
CA ILE A 355 -10.40 6.48 8.00
C ILE A 355 -11.38 6.55 6.84
N LEU A 356 -11.06 7.37 5.84
CA LEU A 356 -11.84 7.47 4.60
C LEU A 356 -10.88 7.34 3.42
N ASN A 357 -11.22 6.54 2.41
CA ASN A 357 -10.36 6.29 1.24
C ASN A 357 -8.94 5.80 1.56
N ASN A 358 -8.76 5.08 2.68
CA ASN A 358 -7.46 4.69 3.23
C ASN A 358 -6.60 5.86 3.74
N ILE A 359 -7.24 6.97 4.14
CA ILE A 359 -6.62 8.17 4.71
C ILE A 359 -7.07 8.37 6.16
N TYR A 360 -6.12 8.42 7.10
CA TYR A 360 -6.38 8.71 8.52
C TYR A 360 -6.64 10.21 8.74
N LEU A 361 -7.89 10.65 8.61
CA LEU A 361 -8.31 12.05 8.71
C LEU A 361 -7.93 12.71 10.04
N LYS A 362 -7.88 11.96 11.14
CA LYS A 362 -7.45 12.48 12.45
C LYS A 362 -5.99 12.97 12.40
N ASN A 363 -5.11 12.23 11.71
CA ASN A 363 -3.71 12.60 11.57
C ASN A 363 -3.56 13.82 10.67
N VAL A 364 -4.25 13.84 9.54
CA VAL A 364 -4.27 14.99 8.61
C VAL A 364 -4.68 16.26 9.34
N LYS A 365 -5.80 16.23 10.09
CA LYS A 365 -6.28 17.39 10.85
C LYS A 365 -5.29 17.84 11.92
N LYS A 366 -4.70 16.91 12.67
CA LYS A 366 -3.67 17.21 13.67
C LYS A 366 -2.45 17.87 13.03
N TYR A 367 -1.99 17.34 11.90
CA TYR A 367 -0.83 17.87 11.19
C TYR A 367 -1.12 19.21 10.55
N HIS A 368 -2.28 19.39 9.92
CA HIS A 368 -2.75 20.67 9.40
C HIS A 368 -2.76 21.75 10.49
N HIS A 369 -3.28 21.45 11.69
CA HIS A 369 -3.25 22.40 12.81
C HIS A 369 -1.83 22.71 13.29
N LYS A 370 -0.94 21.72 13.30
CA LYS A 370 0.48 21.90 13.64
C LYS A 370 1.17 22.84 12.65
N VAL A 371 1.04 22.56 11.34
CA VAL A 371 1.61 23.37 10.25
C VAL A 371 1.07 24.79 10.32
N LYS A 372 -0.26 24.97 10.45
CA LYS A 372 -0.87 26.30 10.60
C LYS A 372 -0.33 27.14 11.77
N LYS A 373 0.14 26.50 12.85
CA LYS A 373 0.66 27.19 14.05
C LYS A 373 2.15 27.49 13.99
N GLN A 374 2.93 26.65 13.31
CA GLN A 374 4.38 26.78 13.26
C GLN A 374 4.73 27.55 11.98
N GLY A 375 5.18 28.81 12.09
CA GLY A 375 5.49 29.64 10.92
C GLY A 375 6.51 29.04 9.94
N ILE A 376 6.81 29.79 8.88
CA ILE A 376 7.41 29.36 7.59
C ILE A 376 8.48 28.24 7.66
N ARG A 377 9.40 28.25 8.64
CA ARG A 377 10.52 27.29 8.70
C ARG A 377 10.14 25.86 9.13
N ALA A 378 9.02 25.65 9.82
CA ALA A 378 8.61 24.31 10.28
C ALA A 378 7.91 23.47 9.20
N GLU A 379 7.79 24.02 7.99
CA GLU A 379 6.79 23.62 6.99
C GLU A 379 7.43 23.11 5.70
N LEU A 380 8.76 23.26 5.59
CA LEU A 380 9.55 22.72 4.50
C LEU A 380 9.96 21.28 4.82
N LYS A 381 9.65 20.37 3.90
CA LYS A 381 10.06 18.96 3.98
C LYS A 381 10.99 18.62 2.83
N SER A 382 12.14 18.06 3.17
CA SER A 382 13.12 17.57 2.20
C SER A 382 12.96 16.06 2.04
N SER A 383 12.83 15.62 0.81
CA SER A 383 13.06 14.24 0.41
C SER A 383 14.49 14.15 -0.09
N VAL A 384 15.27 13.20 0.41
CA VAL A 384 16.69 13.00 0.07
C VAL A 384 16.89 11.57 -0.41
N VAL A 385 17.50 11.40 -1.58
CA VAL A 385 17.85 10.09 -2.12
C VAL A 385 19.32 10.08 -2.51
N HIS A 386 20.02 9.02 -2.06
CA HIS A 386 21.40 8.73 -2.42
C HIS A 386 21.45 7.50 -3.30
N GLY A 387 22.13 7.59 -4.44
CA GLY A 387 22.32 6.47 -5.34
C GLY A 387 23.70 6.43 -5.97
N SER A 388 23.98 5.34 -6.65
CA SER A 388 25.24 5.06 -7.33
C SER A 388 24.97 4.39 -8.67
N TRP A 389 25.82 4.72 -9.64
CA TRP A 389 25.92 4.00 -10.90
C TRP A 389 26.82 2.78 -10.74
N GLU A 390 26.41 1.65 -11.30
CA GLU A 390 27.11 0.37 -11.25
C GLU A 390 28.03 0.24 -12.47
N CYS A 391 29.33 0.51 -12.29
CA CYS A 391 30.33 0.44 -13.37
C CYS A 391 30.78 -1.00 -13.71
N ASP A 392 30.77 -1.92 -12.73
CA ASP A 392 31.51 -3.20 -12.83
C ASP A 392 30.64 -4.42 -13.16
N ASN A 393 29.31 -4.33 -13.12
CA ASN A 393 28.43 -5.51 -13.16
C ASN A 393 27.40 -5.49 -14.28
N ALA A 394 27.88 -5.23 -15.50
CA ALA A 394 27.09 -4.74 -16.61
C ALA A 394 25.97 -5.66 -17.15
N LEU A 395 25.94 -6.92 -16.74
CA LEU A 395 25.05 -7.93 -17.33
C LEU A 395 24.08 -8.54 -16.32
N LYS A 396 24.28 -8.29 -15.02
CA LYS A 396 23.55 -9.01 -13.97
C LYS A 396 22.52 -8.17 -13.24
N ALA A 397 22.74 -6.86 -13.08
CA ALA A 397 21.87 -5.96 -12.32
C ALA A 397 21.37 -4.78 -13.16
N GLY A 398 20.58 -3.90 -12.57
CA GLY A 398 20.33 -2.57 -13.12
C GLY A 398 21.62 -1.72 -13.16
N GLN A 399 21.59 -0.64 -13.94
CA GLN A 399 22.71 0.28 -14.10
C GLN A 399 22.85 1.28 -12.96
N PHE A 400 21.73 1.62 -12.31
CA PHE A 400 21.71 2.56 -11.20
C PHE A 400 20.95 1.97 -10.02
N LYS A 401 21.49 2.20 -8.83
CA LYS A 401 20.95 1.71 -7.57
C LYS A 401 20.85 2.83 -6.56
N ALA A 402 19.76 2.87 -5.80
CA ALA A 402 19.65 3.76 -4.64
C ALA A 402 19.03 3.05 -3.46
N ILE A 403 19.29 3.59 -2.27
CA ILE A 403 18.62 3.20 -1.04
C ILE A 403 17.57 4.27 -0.74
N ILE A 404 16.30 3.86 -0.74
CA ILE A 404 15.20 4.72 -0.33
C ILE A 404 14.84 4.36 1.10
N SER A 405 15.04 5.31 2.01
CA SER A 405 14.63 5.18 3.41
C SER A 405 13.26 5.82 3.55
N TYR A 406 12.28 5.07 4.06
CA TYR A 406 10.94 5.56 4.31
C TYR A 406 10.47 5.10 5.69
N SER A 407 9.85 6.01 6.43
CA SER A 407 9.59 5.85 7.87
C SER A 407 10.89 5.61 8.68
N LYS A 408 10.81 5.54 10.01
CA LYS A 408 12.01 5.55 10.86
C LYS A 408 12.92 4.31 10.74
N ARG A 409 12.56 3.27 9.96
CA ARG A 409 13.29 1.97 9.98
C ARG A 409 13.23 1.13 8.70
N GLU A 410 12.48 1.53 7.68
CA GLU A 410 12.32 0.70 6.48
C GLU A 410 13.18 1.28 5.35
N THR A 411 13.98 0.43 4.71
CA THR A 411 14.83 0.80 3.57
C THR A 411 14.59 -0.17 2.43
N GLU A 412 14.38 0.34 1.23
CA GLU A 412 14.34 -0.46 0.01
C GLU A 412 15.50 -0.12 -0.90
N ILE A 413 16.02 -1.12 -1.59
CA ILE A 413 16.99 -0.96 -2.66
C ILE A 413 16.21 -0.90 -3.97
N TRP A 414 16.35 0.20 -4.69
CA TRP A 414 15.71 0.40 -5.99
C TRP A 414 16.75 0.40 -7.09
N GLU A 415 16.51 -0.42 -8.11
CA GLU A 415 17.36 -0.54 -9.29
C GLU A 415 16.60 -0.08 -10.53
N VAL A 416 17.31 0.60 -11.42
CA VAL A 416 16.83 0.99 -12.76
C VAL A 416 17.87 0.66 -13.82
N ASP A 417 17.40 0.53 -15.04
CA ASP A 417 18.23 0.26 -16.21
C ASP A 417 17.70 1.05 -17.41
N SER A 418 18.56 1.27 -18.40
CA SER A 418 18.18 1.87 -19.67
C SER A 418 17.56 0.82 -20.61
N LEU A 419 16.77 1.28 -21.58
CA LEU A 419 16.33 0.41 -22.68
C LEU A 419 17.53 -0.05 -23.49
N GLN A 420 17.38 -1.20 -24.17
CA GLN A 420 18.46 -1.77 -24.99
C GLN A 420 18.90 -0.83 -26.11
N ASP A 421 17.95 -0.14 -26.76
CA ASP A 421 18.22 0.84 -27.83
C ASP A 421 19.09 2.02 -27.33
N PHE A 422 19.09 2.27 -26.02
CA PHE A 422 19.83 3.33 -25.36
C PHE A 422 21.03 2.80 -24.56
N GLY A 423 21.53 1.61 -24.94
CA GLY A 423 22.77 1.05 -24.43
C GLY A 423 22.66 0.32 -23.09
N GLY A 424 21.46 0.17 -22.53
CA GLY A 424 21.23 -0.64 -21.34
C GLY A 424 20.96 -2.11 -21.65
N THR A 425 20.66 -2.87 -20.60
CA THR A 425 20.24 -4.27 -20.72
C THR A 425 18.73 -4.47 -20.55
N TYR A 426 18.05 -3.44 -20.05
CA TYR A 426 16.67 -3.46 -19.61
C TYR A 426 16.36 -4.61 -18.64
N ASN A 427 17.29 -4.83 -17.71
CA ASN A 427 17.25 -5.84 -16.66
C ASN A 427 16.46 -5.40 -15.42
N ALA A 428 16.18 -4.10 -15.29
CA ALA A 428 15.33 -3.49 -14.29
C ALA A 428 14.38 -2.48 -14.97
N PRO A 429 13.37 -1.92 -14.27
CA PRO A 429 12.50 -0.90 -14.83
C PRO A 429 13.28 0.31 -15.35
N THR A 430 12.72 1.02 -16.33
CA THR A 430 13.32 2.28 -16.81
C THR A 430 13.16 3.39 -15.78
N ILE A 431 14.03 4.39 -15.85
CA ILE A 431 13.91 5.59 -15.01
C ILE A 431 12.60 6.33 -15.31
N SER A 432 12.21 6.45 -16.58
CA SER A 432 10.93 7.00 -17.00
C SER A 432 9.73 6.27 -16.36
N GLN A 433 9.74 4.93 -16.33
CA GLN A 433 8.68 4.15 -15.68
C GLN A 433 8.56 4.46 -14.18
N LEU A 434 9.69 4.59 -13.46
CA LEU A 434 9.67 4.98 -12.04
C LEU A 434 9.29 6.45 -11.84
N PHE A 435 9.71 7.33 -12.74
CA PHE A 435 9.33 8.74 -12.73
C PHE A 435 7.81 8.90 -12.88
N LEU A 436 7.24 8.23 -13.89
CA LEU A 436 5.79 8.14 -14.09
C LEU A 436 5.08 7.57 -12.86
N SER A 437 5.68 6.55 -12.22
CA SER A 437 5.11 5.95 -11.00
C SER A 437 5.09 6.95 -9.84
N GLY A 438 6.12 7.77 -9.69
CA GLY A 438 6.20 8.82 -8.68
C GLY A 438 5.18 9.94 -8.90
N ILE A 439 5.11 10.49 -10.12
CA ILE A 439 4.16 11.58 -10.44
C ILE A 439 2.71 11.10 -10.42
N GLY A 440 2.44 9.89 -10.92
CA GLY A 440 1.10 9.31 -10.94
C GLY A 440 0.60 8.96 -9.54
N SER A 441 1.44 8.34 -8.70
CA SER A 441 1.08 8.05 -7.32
C SER A 441 0.92 9.32 -6.48
N CYS A 442 1.68 10.38 -6.79
CA CYS A 442 1.48 11.70 -6.19
C CYS A 442 0.07 12.23 -6.50
N TYR A 443 -0.35 12.20 -7.76
CA TYR A 443 -1.67 12.69 -8.15
C TYR A 443 -2.81 11.85 -7.55
N LEU A 444 -2.71 10.52 -7.59
CA LEU A 444 -3.68 9.63 -6.94
C LEU A 444 -3.80 9.90 -5.43
N SER A 445 -2.67 10.13 -4.75
CA SER A 445 -2.64 10.47 -3.33
C SER A 445 -3.38 11.78 -3.05
N GLN A 446 -3.20 12.78 -3.91
CA GLN A 446 -3.92 14.06 -3.78
C GLN A 446 -5.42 13.92 -4.07
N ILE A 447 -5.83 13.08 -5.03
CA ILE A 447 -7.26 12.78 -5.28
C ILE A 447 -7.87 12.11 -4.05
N ALA A 448 -7.24 11.08 -3.50
CA ALA A 448 -7.73 10.38 -2.33
C ALA A 448 -7.80 11.30 -1.09
N LEU A 449 -6.79 12.14 -0.88
CA LEU A 449 -6.76 13.12 0.21
C LEU A 449 -7.86 14.17 0.04
N ALA A 450 -7.97 14.79 -1.15
CA ALA A 450 -9.00 15.79 -1.44
C ALA A 450 -10.41 15.20 -1.29
N ALA A 451 -10.66 14.00 -1.83
CA ALA A 451 -11.93 13.29 -1.65
C ALA A 451 -12.23 13.10 -0.15
N SER A 452 -11.25 12.64 0.63
CA SER A 452 -11.43 12.39 2.06
C SER A 452 -11.72 13.67 2.85
N MET A 453 -11.06 14.77 2.51
CA MET A 453 -11.29 16.08 3.13
C MET A 453 -12.66 16.67 2.79
N ASN A 454 -13.22 16.32 1.63
CA ASN A 454 -14.58 16.67 1.23
C ASN A 454 -15.64 15.63 1.68
N ASN A 455 -15.26 14.66 2.53
CA ASN A 455 -16.13 13.56 2.97
C ASN A 455 -16.74 12.75 1.79
N VAL A 456 -15.99 12.66 0.68
CA VAL A 456 -16.35 11.89 -0.50
C VAL A 456 -15.71 10.52 -0.41
N ARG A 457 -16.54 9.48 -0.42
CA ARG A 457 -16.09 8.10 -0.51
C ARG A 457 -15.81 7.72 -1.97
N LEU A 458 -14.68 7.10 -2.19
CA LEU A 458 -14.30 6.49 -3.46
C LEU A 458 -14.46 4.97 -3.36
N ASP A 459 -15.05 4.38 -4.39
CA ASP A 459 -15.22 2.94 -4.54
C ASP A 459 -14.13 2.33 -5.44
N GLU A 460 -13.62 3.14 -6.38
CA GLU A 460 -12.56 2.81 -7.31
C GLU A 460 -11.72 4.07 -7.55
N LEU A 461 -10.40 3.89 -7.64
CA LEU A 461 -9.47 4.94 -8.05
C LEU A 461 -8.27 4.29 -8.73
N SER A 462 -8.08 4.57 -10.01
CA SER A 462 -6.92 4.15 -10.81
C SER A 462 -6.53 5.27 -11.76
N LEU A 463 -5.33 5.18 -12.33
CA LEU A 463 -4.79 6.18 -13.24
C LEU A 463 -3.94 5.50 -14.31
N ASP A 464 -4.18 5.84 -15.57
CA ASP A 464 -3.22 5.58 -16.65
C ASP A 464 -2.40 6.87 -16.84
N CYS A 465 -1.09 6.79 -16.73
CA CYS A 465 -0.18 7.93 -16.87
C CYS A 465 0.77 7.68 -18.04
N SER A 466 0.85 8.63 -18.97
CA SER A 466 1.76 8.55 -20.11
C SER A 466 2.62 9.80 -20.30
N LEU A 467 3.80 9.61 -20.87
CA LEU A 467 4.80 10.63 -21.14
C LEU A 467 5.41 10.41 -22.51
N ASP A 468 5.35 11.43 -23.35
CA ASP A 468 6.05 11.45 -24.64
C ASP A 468 7.49 11.87 -24.41
N VAL A 469 8.44 11.01 -24.78
CA VAL A 469 9.88 11.25 -24.65
C VAL A 469 10.50 11.35 -26.04
N ASP A 470 11.07 12.52 -26.35
CA ASP A 470 11.85 12.76 -27.56
C ASP A 470 13.32 12.41 -27.30
N TYR A 471 13.71 11.21 -27.72
CA TYR A 471 15.09 10.74 -27.57
C TYR A 471 16.04 11.33 -28.62
N SER A 472 15.56 11.98 -29.69
CA SER A 472 16.45 12.53 -30.73
C SER A 472 17.40 13.59 -30.15
N LYS A 473 16.86 14.46 -29.30
CA LYS A 473 17.61 15.52 -28.59
C LYS A 473 18.48 14.98 -27.47
N TYR A 474 18.08 13.85 -26.88
CA TYR A 474 18.85 13.20 -25.81
C TYR A 474 20.08 12.48 -26.36
N LEU A 475 19.98 11.91 -27.57
CA LEU A 475 21.03 11.10 -28.17
C LEU A 475 21.94 11.87 -29.15
N SER A 476 21.62 13.12 -29.51
CA SER A 476 22.39 13.86 -30.52
C SER A 476 23.83 14.13 -30.06
N LYS A 477 24.81 13.75 -30.90
CA LYS A 477 26.25 13.99 -30.62
C LYS A 477 26.61 15.47 -30.70
N GLU A 478 25.87 16.21 -31.52
CA GLU A 478 26.11 17.61 -31.89
C GLU A 478 25.14 18.55 -31.15
N ILE A 479 24.99 18.37 -29.85
CA ILE A 479 24.33 19.40 -29.05
C ILE A 479 25.25 20.62 -29.11
N ASN A 480 24.87 21.63 -29.87
CA ASN A 480 25.55 22.91 -29.86
C ASN A 480 25.42 23.50 -28.45
N ILE A 481 26.48 23.34 -27.66
CA ILE A 481 26.54 23.78 -26.26
C ILE A 481 26.37 25.30 -26.20
N GLU A 482 26.65 26.05 -27.26
CA GLU A 482 26.48 27.51 -27.28
C GLU A 482 25.00 27.93 -27.39
N SER A 483 24.11 27.03 -27.81
CA SER A 483 22.68 27.32 -27.75
C SER A 483 22.23 27.34 -26.28
N ASN A 484 21.68 28.48 -25.86
CA ASN A 484 21.02 28.63 -24.56
C ASN A 484 19.60 28.04 -24.56
N GLU A 485 19.18 27.41 -25.66
CA GLU A 485 17.84 26.86 -25.78
C GLU A 485 17.73 25.53 -25.01
N LEU A 486 16.78 25.48 -24.07
CA LEU A 486 16.46 24.27 -23.35
C LEU A 486 15.87 23.24 -24.32
N LEU A 487 16.54 22.11 -24.49
CA LEU A 487 16.04 21.03 -25.32
C LEU A 487 14.78 20.42 -24.69
N LYS A 488 13.63 20.59 -25.33
CA LYS A 488 12.40 19.90 -24.92
C LYS A 488 12.52 18.41 -25.21
N THR A 489 12.83 17.63 -24.17
CA THR A 489 12.92 16.15 -24.23
C THR A 489 11.61 15.47 -23.87
N PHE A 490 10.71 16.19 -23.20
CA PHE A 490 9.37 15.73 -22.86
C PHE A 490 8.37 16.68 -23.51
N ASP A 491 7.41 16.13 -24.24
CA ASP A 491 6.45 16.95 -24.98
C ASP A 491 5.10 17.00 -24.26
N ASN A 492 4.50 15.83 -24.01
CA ASN A 492 3.20 15.72 -23.35
C ASN A 492 3.27 14.78 -22.15
N LEU A 493 2.70 15.24 -21.04
CA LEU A 493 2.38 14.42 -19.88
C LEU A 493 0.86 14.30 -19.77
N ALA A 494 0.34 13.08 -19.76
CA ALA A 494 -1.09 12.83 -19.68
C ALA A 494 -1.46 11.98 -18.46
N PHE A 495 -2.55 12.38 -17.80
CA PHE A 495 -3.19 11.64 -16.72
C PHE A 495 -4.61 11.27 -17.14
N ASN A 496 -4.93 9.97 -17.20
CA ASN A 496 -6.29 9.47 -17.43
C ASN A 496 -6.79 8.80 -16.15
N VAL A 497 -7.47 9.57 -15.31
CA VAL A 497 -7.98 9.12 -14.01
C VAL A 497 -9.30 8.39 -14.21
N LYS A 498 -9.42 7.19 -13.63
CA LYS A 498 -10.70 6.47 -13.51
C LYS A 498 -11.09 6.47 -12.04
N LEU A 499 -12.26 7.02 -11.74
CA LEU A 499 -12.79 7.02 -10.37
C LEU A 499 -14.28 6.67 -10.33
N ALA A 500 -14.66 5.93 -9.29
CA ALA A 500 -16.05 5.59 -9.00
C ALA A 500 -16.47 6.09 -7.63
N SER A 501 -17.65 6.70 -7.55
CA SER A 501 -18.22 7.25 -6.31
C SER A 501 -19.72 7.46 -6.45
N THR A 502 -20.41 7.54 -5.31
CA THR A 502 -21.81 7.99 -5.23
C THR A 502 -21.95 9.51 -5.22
N ALA A 503 -20.84 10.27 -5.10
CA ALA A 503 -20.87 11.72 -5.12
C ALA A 503 -21.29 12.27 -6.50
N SER A 504 -21.81 13.49 -6.51
CA SER A 504 -22.17 14.15 -7.76
C SER A 504 -20.95 14.50 -8.59
N GLU A 505 -21.10 14.55 -9.91
CA GLU A 505 -20.03 14.92 -10.83
C GLU A 505 -19.40 16.28 -10.50
N LYS A 506 -20.20 17.25 -10.06
CA LYS A 506 -19.73 18.57 -9.63
C LYS A 506 -18.74 18.47 -8.47
N VAL A 507 -19.01 17.60 -7.49
CA VAL A 507 -18.12 17.38 -6.34
C VAL A 507 -16.85 16.65 -6.77
N LEU A 508 -16.95 15.67 -7.68
CA LEU A 508 -15.80 14.94 -8.19
C LEU A 508 -14.86 15.83 -9.02
N LYS A 509 -15.41 16.76 -9.82
CA LYS A 509 -14.64 17.80 -10.52
C LYS A 509 -13.92 18.75 -9.55
N LEU A 510 -14.54 19.09 -8.41
CA LEU A 510 -13.89 19.87 -7.36
C LEU A 510 -12.72 19.11 -6.73
N VAL A 511 -12.93 17.84 -6.38
CA VAL A 511 -11.88 16.96 -5.84
C VAL A 511 -10.69 16.88 -6.80
N ASP A 512 -10.97 16.66 -8.08
CA ASP A 512 -9.93 16.58 -9.12
C ASP A 512 -9.14 17.88 -9.25
N LYS A 513 -9.83 19.02 -9.34
CA LYS A 513 -9.19 20.34 -9.39
C LYS A 513 -8.31 20.61 -8.16
N GLN A 514 -8.79 20.29 -6.96
CA GLN A 514 -8.01 20.43 -5.73
C GLN A 514 -6.76 19.54 -5.75
N ALA A 515 -6.88 18.31 -6.24
CA ALA A 515 -5.78 17.38 -6.33
C ALA A 515 -4.72 17.83 -7.34
N ALA A 516 -5.14 18.27 -8.52
CA ALA A 516 -4.24 18.77 -9.56
C ALA A 516 -3.42 19.97 -9.07
N ASN A 517 -4.07 20.91 -8.36
CA ASN A 517 -3.42 22.10 -7.78
C ASN A 517 -2.40 21.79 -6.67
N LYS A 518 -2.43 20.58 -6.08
CA LYS A 518 -1.58 20.16 -4.96
C LYS A 518 -0.60 19.05 -5.33
N CYS A 519 -0.65 18.57 -6.57
CA CYS A 519 0.21 17.51 -7.06
C CYS A 519 1.59 18.04 -7.44
N LEU A 520 2.66 17.49 -6.85
CA LEU A 520 4.03 17.91 -7.11
C LEU A 520 4.43 17.68 -8.56
N GLY A 521 4.06 16.53 -9.13
CA GLY A 521 4.35 16.21 -10.53
C GLY A 521 3.73 17.23 -11.49
N ILE A 522 2.44 17.53 -11.32
CA ILE A 522 1.74 18.52 -12.15
C ILE A 522 2.33 19.93 -11.93
N TYR A 523 2.65 20.29 -10.69
CA TYR A 523 3.27 21.59 -10.40
C TYR A 523 4.60 21.75 -11.12
N MET A 524 5.51 20.78 -11.00
CA MET A 524 6.83 20.84 -11.66
C MET A 524 6.71 20.82 -13.19
N ALA A 525 5.75 20.09 -13.76
CA ALA A 525 5.52 20.11 -15.20
C ALA A 525 5.12 21.49 -15.73
N ASN A 526 4.36 22.25 -14.93
CA ASN A 526 3.76 23.53 -15.30
C ASN A 526 4.53 24.76 -14.80
N ASN A 527 5.52 24.60 -13.93
CA ASN A 527 6.21 25.71 -13.28
C ASN A 527 7.72 25.43 -13.25
N SER A 528 8.51 26.46 -13.51
CA SER A 528 9.95 26.39 -13.27
C SER A 528 10.24 26.38 -11.77
N VAL A 529 11.06 25.42 -11.32
CA VAL A 529 11.45 25.27 -9.93
C VAL A 529 12.93 25.64 -9.75
N PRO A 530 13.31 26.36 -8.68
CA PRO A 530 14.71 26.62 -8.37
C PRO A 530 15.54 25.34 -8.33
N LEU A 531 16.60 25.31 -9.13
CA LEU A 531 17.41 24.12 -9.38
C LEU A 531 18.89 24.42 -9.11
N SER A 532 19.50 23.65 -8.20
CA SER A 532 20.93 23.71 -7.88
C SER A 532 21.60 22.39 -8.27
N ILE A 533 22.66 22.45 -9.08
CA ILE A 533 23.37 21.25 -9.53
C ILE A 533 24.87 21.46 -9.31
N THR A 534 25.51 20.51 -8.64
CA THR A 534 26.92 20.58 -8.29
C THR A 534 27.64 19.31 -8.71
N LEU A 535 28.87 19.45 -9.19
CA LEU A 535 29.77 18.35 -9.52
C LEU A 535 30.94 18.33 -8.52
N LYS A 536 31.34 17.13 -8.10
CA LYS A 536 32.56 16.85 -7.34
C LYS A 536 33.38 15.81 -8.08
N ILE A 537 34.66 16.09 -8.34
CA ILE A 537 35.54 15.17 -9.09
C ILE A 537 36.65 14.67 -8.17
N ASN A 538 36.76 13.35 -8.02
CA ASN A 538 37.77 12.68 -7.19
C ASN A 538 37.81 13.11 -5.71
N GLU A 539 36.82 13.86 -5.26
CA GLU A 539 36.56 14.07 -3.85
C GLU A 539 36.02 12.77 -3.25
N LYS A 540 36.55 12.37 -2.10
CA LYS A 540 35.90 11.31 -1.31
C LYS A 540 34.52 11.82 -0.94
N LEU A 541 33.48 11.21 -1.50
CA LEU A 541 32.21 11.18 -0.79
C LEU A 541 32.50 10.46 0.51
N ASP A 542 32.36 11.18 1.62
CA ASP A 542 32.51 10.60 2.95
C ASP A 542 31.67 9.31 2.96
N GLU A 543 32.26 8.14 3.18
CA GLU A 543 31.48 6.87 3.33
C GLU A 543 30.42 7.03 4.42
N LYS A 544 30.68 7.95 5.35
CA LYS A 544 29.75 8.54 6.29
C LYS A 544 28.43 8.96 5.64
N TYR A 545 28.37 9.57 4.47
CA TYR A 545 27.11 9.95 3.78
C TYR A 545 26.23 8.74 3.43
N LEU A 546 26.82 7.63 2.99
CA LEU A 546 26.08 6.39 2.69
C LEU A 546 25.56 5.72 3.98
N LEU A 547 26.25 5.90 5.11
CA LEU A 547 25.89 5.32 6.41
C LEU A 547 25.02 6.25 7.29
N GLU A 548 25.17 7.57 7.20
CA GLU A 548 24.48 8.60 8.00
C GLU A 548 23.14 9.02 7.41
N SER A 549 22.90 8.81 6.12
CA SER A 549 21.55 8.89 5.54
C SER A 549 20.54 7.98 6.25
N LYS A 550 21.01 6.90 6.91
CA LYS A 550 20.18 6.07 7.81
C LYS A 550 19.77 6.76 9.11
N LYS A 551 20.53 7.75 9.59
CA LYS A 551 20.29 8.43 10.88
C LYS A 551 19.45 9.71 10.72
N GLU A 552 19.77 10.59 9.77
CA GLU A 552 19.11 11.91 9.68
C GLU A 552 17.68 11.86 9.11
N SER A 553 17.37 10.88 8.26
CA SER A 553 16.01 10.64 7.75
C SER A 553 15.00 10.30 8.85
N CYS A 554 15.47 9.82 10.02
CA CYS A 554 14.62 9.45 11.15
C CYS A 554 14.14 10.63 12.02
N ASP A 555 14.80 11.79 11.93
CA ASP A 555 14.51 12.95 12.77
C ASP A 555 13.72 14.04 12.04
N ILE A 556 13.66 13.98 10.70
CA ILE A 556 12.96 14.97 9.86
C ILE A 556 11.51 14.56 9.51
N MET A 557 11.09 13.31 9.77
CA MET A 557 9.69 12.84 9.64
C MET A 557 9.05 12.48 11.00
#